data_AF-A0A833UV54-F1
#
_entry.id   AF-A0A833UV54-F1
#
_cell.length_a   1.000
_cell.length_b   1.000
_cell.length_c   1.000
_cell.angle_alpha   90.00
_cell.angle_beta   90.00
_cell.angle_gamma   90.00
#
_symmetry.space_group_name_H-M   'P 1'
#
loop_
_entity.id
_entity.type
_entity.pdbx_description
1 polymer ?
#
loop_
_entity_poly.entity_id
_entity_poly.type
_entity_poly.pdbx_seq_one_letter_code
_entity_poly.pdbx_strand_id
1 'polypeptide(L)'
;ISFLNENMSKLESENDEHMPIGFEVAFPSLVEIARSLNIEVPYDSPVFQDIYAKRNVKIERIPRDILHKVPTTLLYSLEGMPDLDWEKLLKLKCQHGSFLFSPSSTAFAVMQTKDLNCLNYLKRVVQRFNGG
;
A
#
# COMPACT_ATOMS: atom_id res chain seq x y z
N ILE A 1 19.84 1.85 -2.68
CA ILE A 1 19.95 1.66 -1.22
C ILE A 1 20.67 2.85 -0.56
N SER A 2 21.86 3.27 -1.02
CA SER A 2 22.58 4.45 -0.49
C SER A 2 21.69 5.68 -0.26
N PHE A 3 20.87 6.05 -1.27
CA PHE A 3 19.93 7.16 -1.15
C PHE A 3 18.97 7.03 0.05
N LEU A 4 18.42 5.83 0.31
CA LEU A 4 17.57 5.63 1.49
C LEU A 4 18.40 5.82 2.76
N ASN A 5 19.54 5.14 2.88
CA ASN A 5 20.40 5.21 4.07
C ASN A 5 20.84 6.64 4.41
N GLU A 6 21.16 7.45 3.40
CA GLU A 6 21.62 8.84 3.56
C GLU A 6 20.49 9.82 3.88
N ASN A 7 19.24 9.49 3.56
CA ASN A 7 18.13 10.42 3.65
C ASN A 7 17.04 10.01 4.64
N MET A 8 17.03 8.79 5.17
CA MET A 8 15.98 8.29 6.06
C MET A 8 15.75 9.22 7.27
N SER A 9 16.83 9.67 7.92
CA SER A 9 16.73 10.56 9.10
C SER A 9 16.09 11.92 8.81
N LYS A 10 16.08 12.37 7.56
CA LYS A 10 15.47 13.65 7.18
C LYS A 10 13.95 13.62 7.30
N LEU A 11 13.35 12.43 7.27
CA LEU A 11 11.91 12.25 7.42
C LEU A 11 11.39 12.72 8.78
N GLU A 12 12.23 12.76 9.83
CA GLU A 12 11.86 13.29 11.16
C GLU A 12 11.54 14.79 11.12
N SER A 13 12.13 15.52 10.17
CA SER A 13 11.99 16.97 10.04
C SER A 13 10.94 17.42 9.01
N GLU A 14 10.32 16.47 8.31
CA GLU A 14 9.33 16.76 7.26
C GLU A 14 7.94 17.03 7.85
N ASN A 15 7.17 17.88 7.17
CA ASN A 15 5.80 18.20 7.58
C ASN A 15 4.83 17.06 7.20
N ASP A 16 4.16 16.50 8.21
CA ASP A 16 3.13 15.47 8.04
C ASP A 16 1.95 15.91 7.15
N GLU A 17 1.66 17.21 7.03
CA GLU A 17 0.53 17.74 6.25
C GLU A 17 0.61 17.42 4.75
N HIS A 18 1.81 17.26 4.21
CA HIS A 18 2.04 16.97 2.79
C HIS A 18 2.41 15.51 2.54
N MET A 19 2.26 14.67 3.55
CA MET A 19 2.59 13.25 3.43
C MET A 19 1.69 12.57 2.39
N PRO A 20 2.24 11.70 1.51
CA PRO A 20 1.44 11.03 0.49
C PRO A 20 0.30 10.20 1.12
N ILE A 21 -0.82 10.12 0.39
CA ILE A 21 -1.97 9.34 0.85
C ILE A 21 -1.57 7.89 1.06
N GLY A 22 -1.81 7.39 2.28
CA GLY A 22 -1.56 6.00 2.65
C GLY A 22 -0.09 5.69 2.96
N PHE A 23 0.80 6.70 2.96
CA PHE A 23 2.23 6.52 3.25
C PHE A 23 2.47 5.81 4.59
N GLU A 24 1.75 6.19 5.65
CA GLU A 24 1.89 5.64 7.00
C GLU A 24 1.52 4.15 7.06
N VAL A 25 0.91 3.60 6.01
CA VAL A 25 0.53 2.19 5.91
C VAL A 25 1.37 1.47 4.86
N ALA A 26 1.55 2.07 3.69
CA ALA A 26 2.31 1.51 2.58
C ALA A 26 3.82 1.45 2.87
N PHE A 27 4.41 2.54 3.37
CA PHE A 27 5.85 2.61 3.61
C PHE A 27 6.34 1.58 4.64
N PRO A 28 5.77 1.47 5.86
CA PRO A 28 6.19 0.43 6.80
C PRO A 28 5.96 -0.99 6.24
N SER A 29 4.93 -1.20 5.41
CA SER A 29 4.72 -2.51 4.76
C SER A 29 5.82 -2.85 3.74
N LEU A 30 6.30 -1.86 2.99
CA LEU A 30 7.45 -2.03 2.08
C LEU A 30 8.76 -2.27 2.86
N VAL A 31 8.93 -1.64 4.02
CA VAL A 31 10.09 -1.86 4.90
C VAL A 31 10.12 -3.29 5.43
N GLU A 32 8.97 -3.87 5.79
CA GLU A 32 8.87 -5.28 6.17
C GLU A 32 9.24 -6.21 5.02
N ILE A 33 8.78 -5.92 3.80
CA ILE A 33 9.15 -6.69 2.61
C ILE A 33 10.66 -6.62 2.39
N ALA A 34 11.26 -5.42 2.45
CA ALA A 34 12.70 -5.24 2.33
C ALA A 34 13.48 -6.05 3.40
N ARG A 35 12.99 -6.06 4.64
CA ARG A 35 13.58 -6.85 5.73
C ARG A 35 13.51 -8.34 5.46
N SER A 36 12.38 -8.85 4.97
CA SER A 36 12.22 -10.26 4.59
C SER A 36 13.17 -10.70 3.46
N LEU A 37 13.63 -9.74 2.66
CA LEU A 37 14.56 -9.95 1.55
C LEU A 37 16.03 -9.69 1.95
N ASN A 38 16.31 -9.44 3.23
CA ASN A 38 17.63 -9.08 3.75
C ASN A 38 18.24 -7.83 3.10
N ILE A 39 17.41 -6.85 2.72
CA ILE A 39 17.88 -5.56 2.19
C ILE A 39 18.25 -4.65 3.36
N GLU A 40 19.52 -4.23 3.45
CA GLU A 40 19.94 -3.34 4.52
C GLU A 40 19.39 -1.91 4.33
N VAL A 41 18.54 -1.49 5.26
CA VAL A 41 18.10 -0.10 5.47
C VAL A 41 18.29 0.23 6.96
N PRO A 42 18.27 1.51 7.40
CA PRO A 42 18.67 1.88 8.75
C PRO A 42 17.54 1.60 9.77
N TYR A 43 17.19 0.32 9.95
CA TYR A 43 16.01 -0.13 10.71
C TYR A 43 15.93 0.40 12.15
N ASP A 44 17.07 0.70 12.76
CA ASP A 44 17.16 1.25 14.12
C ASP A 44 16.92 2.76 14.19
N SER A 45 16.71 3.43 13.05
CA SER A 45 16.38 4.86 13.00
C SER A 45 15.05 5.14 13.73
N PRO A 46 14.99 6.16 14.60
CA PRO A 46 13.77 6.54 15.32
C PRO A 46 12.56 6.79 14.41
N VAL A 47 12.81 7.29 13.18
CA VAL A 47 11.82 7.43 12.09
C VAL A 47 10.93 6.20 11.95
N PHE A 48 11.52 5.00 11.97
CA PHE A 48 10.74 3.79 11.77
C PHE A 48 9.78 3.57 12.92
N GLN A 49 10.21 3.78 14.17
CA GLN A 49 9.36 3.62 15.35
C GLN A 49 8.12 4.54 15.27
N ASP A 50 8.32 5.81 14.90
CA ASP A 50 7.21 6.76 14.72
C ASP A 50 6.24 6.30 13.62
N ILE A 51 6.76 5.89 12.47
CA ILE A 51 5.94 5.43 11.35
C ILE A 51 5.15 4.16 11.69
N TYR A 52 5.74 3.20 12.41
CA TYR A 52 5.01 2.01 12.87
C TYR A 52 3.93 2.38 13.88
N ALA A 53 4.17 3.36 14.77
CA ALA A 53 3.15 3.85 15.68
C ALA A 53 1.98 4.52 14.93
N LYS A 54 2.28 5.40 13.96
CA LYS A 54 1.30 6.03 13.07
C LYS A 54 0.48 4.99 12.29
N ARG A 55 1.14 3.95 11.77
CA ARG A 55 0.48 2.82 11.11
C ARG A 55 -0.55 2.15 12.02
N ASN A 56 -0.15 1.79 13.25
CA ASN A 56 -1.01 1.06 14.17
C ASN A 56 -2.26 1.88 14.54
N VAL A 57 -2.07 3.17 14.87
CA VAL A 57 -3.19 4.09 15.14
C VAL A 57 -4.13 4.19 13.94
N LYS A 58 -3.59 4.25 12.71
CA LYS A 58 -4.40 4.34 11.49
C LYS A 58 -5.16 3.04 11.23
N ILE A 59 -4.53 1.88 11.44
CA ILE A 59 -5.15 0.56 11.27
C ILE A 59 -6.29 0.34 12.28
N GLU A 60 -6.10 0.72 13.54
CA GLU A 60 -7.12 0.60 14.59
C GLU A 60 -8.38 1.44 14.29
N ARG A 61 -8.21 2.58 13.61
CA ARG A 61 -9.30 3.45 13.20
C ARG A 61 -10.05 2.96 11.95
N ILE A 62 -9.53 1.96 11.24
CA ILE A 62 -10.20 1.45 10.03
C ILE A 62 -11.39 0.57 10.45
N PRO A 63 -12.63 0.93 10.07
CA PRO A 63 -13.78 0.09 10.32
C PRO A 63 -13.72 -1.13 9.39
N ARG A 64 -13.15 -2.24 9.88
CA ARG A 64 -12.89 -3.46 9.10
C ARG A 64 -14.17 -4.10 8.56
N ASP A 65 -15.27 -3.95 9.30
CA ASP A 65 -16.58 -4.41 8.90
C ASP A 65 -17.15 -3.60 7.73
N ILE A 66 -16.80 -2.31 7.61
CA ILE A 66 -17.20 -1.43 6.49
C ILE A 66 -16.30 -1.62 5.28
N LEU A 67 -14.97 -1.77 5.50
CA LEU A 67 -13.95 -1.94 4.45
C LEU A 67 -14.33 -3.01 3.41
N HIS A 68 -14.95 -4.10 3.86
CA HIS A 68 -15.31 -5.24 3.04
C HIS A 68 -16.75 -5.23 2.52
N LYS A 69 -17.55 -4.21 2.87
CA LYS A 69 -18.98 -4.12 2.52
C LYS A 69 -19.25 -3.04 1.48
N VAL A 70 -18.55 -1.91 1.54
CA VAL A 70 -18.80 -0.77 0.66
C VAL A 70 -17.49 -0.23 0.09
N PRO A 71 -17.49 0.32 -1.13
CA PRO A 71 -16.32 1.00 -1.66
C PRO A 71 -15.93 2.20 -0.79
N THR A 72 -14.69 2.23 -0.31
CA THR A 72 -14.13 3.35 0.45
C THR A 72 -12.79 3.77 -0.16
N THR A 73 -12.27 4.92 0.26
CA THR A 73 -10.94 5.39 -0.16
C THR A 73 -9.81 4.44 0.24
N LEU A 74 -10.04 3.56 1.22
CA LEU A 74 -9.07 2.54 1.64
C LEU A 74 -8.77 1.50 0.56
N LEU A 75 -9.68 1.32 -0.41
CA LEU A 75 -9.41 0.47 -1.58
C LEU A 75 -8.25 1.00 -2.44
N TYR A 76 -7.85 2.26 -2.29
CA TYR A 76 -6.71 2.85 -3.01
C TYR A 76 -5.36 2.32 -2.54
N SER A 77 -5.27 1.79 -1.32
CA SER A 77 -4.00 1.47 -0.64
C SER A 77 -4.02 0.07 0.02
N LEU A 78 -4.63 -0.92 -0.65
CA LEU A 78 -4.75 -2.28 -0.11
C LEU A 78 -3.38 -2.95 0.11
N GLU A 79 -2.35 -2.55 -0.64
CA GLU A 79 -0.99 -3.10 -0.58
C GLU A 79 -0.29 -2.95 0.77
N GLY A 80 -0.74 -2.03 1.63
CA GLY A 80 -0.22 -1.86 2.98
C GLY A 80 -1.13 -2.39 4.09
N MET A 81 -2.33 -2.86 3.74
CA MET A 81 -3.34 -3.26 4.71
C MET A 81 -3.17 -4.75 5.10
N PRO A 82 -3.07 -5.08 6.40
CA PRO A 82 -3.09 -6.47 6.83
C PRO A 82 -4.51 -7.03 6.86
N ASP A 83 -4.61 -8.36 6.89
CA ASP A 83 -5.84 -9.13 7.18
C ASP A 83 -7.05 -8.78 6.30
N LEU A 84 -6.83 -8.83 4.98
CA LEU A 84 -7.86 -8.56 3.98
C LEU A 84 -8.66 -9.82 3.61
N ASP A 85 -9.98 -9.69 3.57
CA ASP A 85 -10.89 -10.71 3.05
C ASP A 85 -11.11 -10.47 1.55
N TRP A 86 -10.29 -11.15 0.74
CA TRP A 86 -10.31 -11.01 -0.71
C TRP A 86 -11.62 -11.43 -1.36
N GLU A 87 -12.34 -12.40 -0.79
CA GLU A 87 -13.63 -12.84 -1.35
C GLU A 87 -14.64 -11.69 -1.32
N LYS A 88 -14.65 -10.92 -0.22
CA LYS A 88 -15.49 -9.73 -0.11
C LYS A 88 -14.96 -8.56 -0.94
N LEU A 89 -13.65 -8.29 -0.89
CA LEU A 89 -13.05 -7.17 -1.63
C LEU A 89 -13.23 -7.28 -3.14
N LEU A 90 -13.12 -8.47 -3.72
CA LEU A 90 -13.31 -8.65 -5.17
C LEU A 90 -14.71 -8.22 -5.64
N LYS A 91 -15.72 -8.21 -4.75
CA LYS A 91 -17.08 -7.72 -5.04
C LYS A 91 -17.15 -6.18 -5.12
N LEU A 92 -16.12 -5.47 -4.65
CA LEU A 92 -16.03 -4.01 -4.59
C LEU A 92 -15.17 -3.39 -5.69
N LYS A 93 -14.64 -4.19 -6.63
CA LYS A 93 -13.84 -3.70 -7.75
C LYS A 93 -14.65 -2.77 -8.65
N CYS A 94 -13.97 -1.82 -9.28
CA CYS A 94 -14.53 -1.07 -10.40
C CYS A 94 -14.89 -2.02 -11.56
N GLN A 95 -15.87 -1.63 -12.38
CA GLN A 95 -16.30 -2.46 -13.53
C GLN A 95 -15.16 -2.77 -14.51
N HIS A 96 -14.18 -1.87 -14.64
CA HIS A 96 -12.99 -2.09 -15.46
C HIS A 96 -11.90 -2.92 -14.76
N GLY A 97 -12.14 -3.46 -13.56
CA GLY A 97 -11.30 -4.45 -12.92
C GLY A 97 -10.30 -3.95 -11.87
N SER A 98 -10.18 -2.63 -11.66
CA SER A 98 -9.26 -2.10 -10.64
C SER A 98 -9.91 -1.96 -9.27
N PHE A 99 -9.06 -1.78 -8.26
CA PHE A 99 -9.45 -1.26 -6.96
C PHE A 99 -9.25 0.26 -6.94
N LEU A 100 -10.37 1.00 -6.88
CA LEU A 100 -10.43 2.47 -6.84
C LEU A 100 -9.41 3.18 -7.74
N PHE A 101 -9.30 2.73 -9.00
CA PHE A 101 -8.37 3.29 -10.00
C PHE A 101 -6.87 3.24 -9.63
N SER A 102 -6.47 2.55 -8.56
CA SER A 102 -5.08 2.43 -8.10
C SER A 102 -4.37 1.24 -8.75
N PRO A 103 -3.29 1.45 -9.52
CA PRO A 103 -2.48 0.35 -10.05
C PRO A 103 -1.79 -0.48 -8.97
N SER A 104 -1.23 0.14 -7.91
CA SER A 104 -0.52 -0.58 -6.84
C SER A 104 -1.46 -1.51 -6.07
N SER A 105 -2.61 -0.99 -5.64
CA SER A 105 -3.65 -1.77 -4.96
C SER A 105 -4.17 -2.91 -5.85
N THR A 106 -4.37 -2.64 -7.15
CA THR A 106 -4.81 -3.68 -8.10
C THR A 106 -3.73 -4.74 -8.35
N ALA A 107 -2.45 -4.36 -8.42
CA ALA A 107 -1.34 -5.29 -8.54
C ALA A 107 -1.24 -6.20 -7.31
N PHE A 108 -1.38 -5.64 -6.11
CA PHE A 108 -1.45 -6.42 -4.89
C PHE A 108 -2.60 -7.41 -4.90
N ALA A 109 -3.79 -7.00 -5.36
CA ALA A 109 -4.92 -7.91 -5.52
C ALA A 109 -4.64 -9.06 -6.50
N VAL A 110 -3.96 -8.81 -7.63
CA VAL A 110 -3.54 -9.88 -8.56
C VAL A 110 -2.59 -10.86 -7.87
N MET A 111 -1.65 -10.38 -7.07
CA MET A 111 -0.70 -11.25 -6.37
C MET A 111 -1.43 -12.24 -5.45
N GLN A 112 -2.45 -11.77 -4.74
CA GLN A 112 -3.21 -12.55 -3.76
C GLN A 112 -4.29 -13.45 -4.37
N THR A 113 -4.94 -13.01 -5.45
CA THR A 113 -6.18 -13.65 -5.96
C THR A 113 -6.06 -14.24 -7.35
N LYS A 114 -5.05 -13.84 -8.13
CA LYS A 114 -4.91 -14.16 -9.57
C LYS A 114 -6.12 -13.73 -10.42
N ASP A 115 -6.90 -12.75 -9.95
CA ASP A 115 -8.09 -12.27 -10.66
C ASP A 115 -7.75 -11.69 -12.05
N LEU A 116 -8.41 -12.23 -13.07
CA LEU A 116 -8.14 -11.87 -14.46
C LEU A 116 -8.61 -10.46 -14.83
N ASN A 117 -9.65 -9.93 -14.18
CA ASN A 117 -10.11 -8.56 -14.45
C ASN A 117 -9.11 -7.53 -13.92
N CYS A 118 -8.56 -7.78 -12.73
CA CYS A 118 -7.45 -6.99 -12.18
C CYS A 118 -6.22 -7.06 -13.10
N LEU A 119 -5.84 -8.25 -13.56
CA LEU A 119 -4.71 -8.41 -14.48
C LEU A 119 -4.95 -7.67 -15.81
N ASN A 120 -6.15 -7.76 -16.36
CA ASN A 120 -6.51 -7.07 -17.62
C ASN A 120 -6.48 -5.55 -17.46
N TYR A 121 -6.89 -5.02 -16.30
CA TYR A 121 -6.71 -3.60 -16.00
C TYR A 121 -5.24 -3.20 -16.04
N LEU A 122 -4.36 -3.92 -15.35
CA LEU A 122 -2.93 -3.60 -15.30
C LEU A 122 -2.27 -3.69 -16.68
N LYS A 123 -2.60 -4.73 -17.48
CA LYS A 123 -2.11 -4.86 -18.86
C LYS A 123 -2.44 -3.62 -19.70
N ARG A 124 -3.67 -3.09 -19.58
CA ARG A 124 -4.07 -1.87 -20.30
C ARG A 124 -3.30 -0.64 -19.82
N VAL A 125 -3.10 -0.50 -18.52
CA VAL A 125 -2.32 0.61 -17.94
C VAL A 125 -0.88 0.56 -18.46
N VAL A 126 -0.20 -0.57 -18.29
CA VAL A 126 1.19 -0.77 -18.72
C VAL A 126 1.35 -0.54 -20.23
N GLN A 127 0.41 -1.04 -21.04
CA GLN A 127 0.42 -0.81 -22.49
C GLN A 127 0.23 0.67 -22.84
N ARG A 128 -0.66 1.37 -22.12
CA ARG A 128 -0.96 2.78 -22.36
C ARG A 128 0.22 3.71 -22.02
N PHE A 129 1.01 3.33 -21.02
CA PHE A 129 2.14 4.11 -20.51
C PHE A 129 3.52 3.51 -20.85
N ASN A 130 3.57 2.55 -21.76
CA ASN A 130 4.80 1.94 -22.27
C ASN A 130 5.74 1.38 -21.18
N GLY A 131 5.18 0.72 -20.17
CA GLY A 131 5.93 0.08 -19.09
C GLY A 131 5.69 0.69 -17.70
N GLY A 132 5.29 1.96 -17.65
CA GLY A 132 4.87 2.64 -16.41
C GLY A 132 3.51 2.20 -15.89
#